data_AF-A0A3A5V1U9-F1
#
_entry.id   AF-A0A3A5V1U9-F1
#
_cell.length_a   1.000
_cell.length_b   1.000
_cell.length_c   1.000
_cell.angle_alpha   90.00
_cell.angle_beta   90.00
_cell.angle_gamma   90.00
#
_symmetry.space_group_name_H-M   'P 1'
#
loop_
_entity.id
_entity.type
_entity.pdbx_description
1 polymer ?
#
loop_
_entity_poly.entity_id
_entity_poly.type
_entity_poly.pdbx_seq_one_letter_code
_entity_poly.pdbx_strand_id
1 'polypeptide(L)'
;MLNDLWPLARVLKRRGYHLSVESNGTIEIPEGLLDWICISPKDQMYPQVSIKQRTGDELKCVYVGQALSMYDGLKSGFDHLFLQPCYDENDTVEQNGRTFALTEAVVKRHPDWRLSLQTHKWMGIL
;
A
#
# COMPACT_ATOMS: atom_id res chain seq x y z
N MET A 1 -16.11 7.57 6.74
CA MET A 1 -15.29 8.17 5.67
C MET A 1 -14.91 9.58 6.07
N LEU A 2 -13.65 10.00 5.87
CA LEU A 2 -13.23 11.37 6.21
C LEU A 2 -13.85 12.41 5.26
N ASN A 3 -14.04 12.06 3.99
CA ASN A 3 -14.71 12.85 2.96
C ASN A 3 -15.67 11.95 2.19
N ASP A 4 -16.88 12.41 1.84
CA ASP A 4 -17.77 11.64 0.96
C ASP A 4 -17.30 11.72 -0.50
N LEU A 5 -16.88 10.59 -1.07
CA LEU A 5 -16.36 10.52 -2.44
C LEU A 5 -17.43 10.21 -3.49
N TRP A 6 -18.67 9.87 -3.11
CA TRP A 6 -19.71 9.52 -4.07
C TRP A 6 -19.97 10.59 -5.15
N PRO A 7 -20.01 11.90 -4.83
CA PRO A 7 -20.19 12.93 -5.84
C PRO A 7 -19.11 12.90 -6.92
N LEU A 8 -17.84 12.76 -6.51
CA LEU A 8 -16.70 12.69 -7.43
C LEU A 8 -16.71 11.38 -8.22
N ALA A 9 -16.86 10.25 -7.54
CA ALA A 9 -16.81 8.93 -8.15
C ALA A 9 -17.87 8.78 -9.26
N ARG A 10 -19.11 9.21 -9.01
CA ARG A 10 -20.19 9.16 -10.01
C ARG A 10 -19.88 9.99 -11.24
N VAL A 11 -19.30 11.18 -11.06
CA VAL A 11 -18.98 12.12 -12.15
C VAL A 11 -17.83 11.59 -13.02
N LEU A 12 -16.84 10.95 -12.42
CA LEU A 12 -15.71 10.36 -13.13
C LEU A 12 -16.10 9.02 -13.79
N LYS A 13 -16.80 8.13 -13.09
CA LYS A 13 -17.26 6.85 -13.66
C LYS A 13 -18.19 7.06 -14.86
N ARG A 14 -19.08 8.06 -14.85
CA ARG A 14 -19.91 8.43 -16.02
C ARG A 14 -19.10 8.87 -17.24
N ARG A 15 -17.85 9.32 -17.05
CA ARG A 15 -16.93 9.67 -18.13
C ARG A 15 -16.02 8.51 -18.55
N GLY A 16 -16.24 7.31 -18.00
CA GLY A 16 -15.46 6.12 -18.33
C GLY A 16 -14.11 6.02 -17.60
N TYR A 17 -13.87 6.81 -16.56
CA TYR A 17 -12.66 6.67 -15.75
C TYR A 17 -12.77 5.48 -14.80
N HIS A 18 -11.66 4.75 -14.68
CA HIS A 18 -11.42 3.76 -13.65
C HIS A 18 -10.77 4.43 -12.43
N LEU A 19 -11.30 4.20 -11.24
CA LEU A 19 -10.91 4.91 -10.03
C LEU A 19 -10.15 4.00 -9.06
N SER A 20 -8.89 4.33 -8.82
CA SER A 20 -8.08 3.72 -7.77
C SER A 20 -7.99 4.61 -6.53
N VAL A 21 -7.73 4.00 -5.37
CA VAL A 21 -7.32 4.72 -4.15
C VAL A 21 -6.11 4.06 -3.49
N GLU A 22 -5.28 4.90 -2.89
CA GLU A 22 -4.23 4.53 -1.94
C GLU A 22 -4.67 5.01 -0.55
N SER A 23 -4.85 4.09 0.39
CA SER A 23 -5.33 4.41 1.75
C SER A 23 -4.53 3.69 2.82
N ASN A 24 -4.48 4.26 4.03
CA ASN A 24 -3.88 3.59 5.18
C ASN A 24 -4.80 2.51 5.81
N GLY A 25 -6.02 2.34 5.28
CA GLY A 25 -6.97 1.30 5.72
C GLY A 25 -7.67 1.57 7.05
N THR A 26 -7.51 2.75 7.66
CA THR A 26 -8.14 3.08 8.96
C THR A 26 -9.64 3.39 8.88
N ILE A 27 -10.15 3.55 7.66
CA ILE A 27 -11.54 3.85 7.38
C ILE A 27 -12.01 2.93 6.25
N GLU A 28 -13.15 2.28 6.45
CA GLU A 28 -13.75 1.41 5.44
C GLU A 28 -14.24 2.22 4.23
N ILE A 29 -14.04 1.63 3.06
CA ILE A 29 -14.47 2.11 1.76
C ILE A 29 -15.76 1.35 1.39
N PRO A 30 -16.88 2.05 1.13
CA PRO A 30 -18.11 1.44 0.66
C PRO A 30 -17.90 0.66 -0.63
N GLU A 31 -18.55 -0.50 -0.69
CA GLU A 31 -18.56 -1.36 -1.86
C GLU A 31 -19.06 -0.60 -3.11
N GLY A 32 -18.44 -0.85 -4.26
CA GLY A 32 -18.78 -0.24 -5.55
C GLY A 32 -18.35 1.22 -5.73
N LEU A 33 -17.85 1.89 -4.69
CA LEU A 33 -17.41 3.28 -4.77
C LEU A 33 -16.18 3.46 -5.69
N LEU A 34 -15.22 2.55 -5.57
CA LEU A 34 -13.94 2.58 -6.29
C LEU A 34 -13.74 1.26 -7.02
N ASP A 35 -12.91 1.28 -8.05
CA ASP A 35 -12.66 0.13 -8.92
C ASP A 35 -11.35 -0.59 -8.58
N TRP A 36 -10.42 0.08 -7.87
CA TRP A 36 -9.20 -0.52 -7.32
C TRP A 36 -8.85 0.07 -5.94
N ILE A 37 -8.67 -0.77 -4.94
CA ILE A 37 -8.39 -0.39 -3.56
C ILE A 37 -7.02 -0.93 -3.15
N CYS A 38 -6.06 -0.02 -3.02
CA CYS A 38 -4.77 -0.30 -2.40
C CYS A 38 -4.74 0.15 -0.94
N ILE A 39 -4.45 -0.78 -0.05
CA ILE A 39 -4.29 -0.54 1.38
C ILE A 39 -2.82 -0.68 1.75
N SER A 40 -2.27 0.38 2.32
CA SER A 40 -0.91 0.44 2.86
C SER A 40 -0.97 0.72 4.37
N PRO A 41 -1.06 -0.33 5.21
CA PRO A 41 -1.07 -0.20 6.66
C PRO A 41 0.13 0.60 7.18
N LYS A 42 -0.09 1.32 8.28
CA LYS A 42 0.93 2.13 8.97
C LYS A 42 1.17 1.70 10.41
N ASP A 43 0.61 0.56 10.82
CA ASP A 43 0.70 -0.03 12.16
C ASP A 43 2.11 -0.50 12.55
N GLN A 44 3.01 -0.68 11.57
CA GLN A 44 4.44 -0.86 11.80
C GLN A 44 5.14 0.40 12.36
N MET A 45 4.60 1.59 12.08
CA MET A 45 5.10 2.88 12.61
C MET A 45 4.19 3.46 13.70
N TYR A 46 2.89 3.15 13.65
CA TYR A 46 1.87 3.65 14.56
C TYR A 46 1.01 2.49 15.10
N PRO A 47 1.53 1.69 16.06
CA PRO A 47 0.89 0.45 16.52
C PRO A 47 -0.53 0.63 17.10
N GLN A 48 -0.88 1.84 17.52
CA GLN A 48 -2.20 2.20 18.05
C GLN A 48 -3.29 2.32 16.95
N VAL A 49 -2.88 2.32 15.68
CA VAL A 49 -3.79 2.50 14.56
C VAL A 49 -4.39 1.15 14.14
N SER A 50 -5.71 1.03 14.26
CA SER A 50 -6.43 -0.17 13.83
C SER A 50 -6.78 -0.12 12.35
N ILE A 51 -6.41 -1.17 11.61
CA ILE A 51 -6.79 -1.36 10.21
C ILE A 51 -8.23 -1.88 10.16
N LYS A 52 -9.13 -1.08 9.59
CA LYS A 52 -10.56 -1.38 9.46
C LYS A 52 -10.90 -1.95 8.08
N GLN A 53 -10.27 -1.45 7.02
CA GLN A 53 -10.43 -2.03 5.69
C GLN A 53 -9.71 -3.39 5.65
N ARG A 54 -10.49 -4.48 5.61
CA ARG A 54 -9.98 -5.85 5.61
C ARG A 54 -9.93 -6.50 4.24
N THR A 55 -10.53 -5.88 3.23
CA THR A 55 -10.58 -6.39 1.86
C THR A 55 -10.18 -5.33 0.83
N GLY A 56 -9.72 -5.74 -0.34
CA GLY A 56 -9.38 -4.86 -1.46
C GLY A 56 -8.56 -5.60 -2.51
N ASP A 57 -8.05 -4.88 -3.49
CA ASP A 57 -7.27 -5.47 -4.58
C ASP A 57 -5.80 -5.66 -4.17
N GLU A 58 -5.24 -4.69 -3.44
CA GLU A 58 -3.81 -4.61 -3.14
C GLU A 58 -3.54 -4.34 -1.66
N LEU A 59 -2.77 -5.22 -1.01
CA LEU A 59 -2.13 -4.96 0.28
C LEU A 59 -0.66 -4.62 0.05
N LYS A 60 -0.30 -3.33 0.18
CA LYS A 60 1.06 -2.81 -0.04
C LYS A 60 1.70 -2.32 1.24
N CYS A 61 2.48 -3.17 1.88
CA CYS A 61 3.13 -2.88 3.15
C CYS A 61 4.50 -2.23 2.95
N VAL A 62 4.73 -1.08 3.61
CA VAL A 62 6.07 -0.48 3.64
C VAL A 62 6.95 -1.28 4.61
N TYR A 63 8.07 -1.79 4.14
CA TYR A 63 9.01 -2.56 4.93
C TYR A 63 10.05 -1.66 5.61
N VAL A 64 10.09 -1.73 6.93
CA VAL A 64 11.03 -1.03 7.81
C VAL A 64 11.75 -1.99 8.78
N GLY A 65 11.70 -3.30 8.50
CA GLY A 65 12.33 -4.34 9.33
C GLY A 65 11.36 -5.14 10.21
N GLN A 66 10.07 -4.84 10.18
CA GLN A 66 9.05 -5.56 10.95
C GLN A 66 8.84 -7.01 10.47
N ALA A 67 8.31 -7.86 11.35
CA ALA A 67 7.92 -9.23 11.00
C ALA A 67 6.68 -9.23 10.09
N LEU A 68 6.68 -10.05 9.04
CA LEU A 68 5.57 -10.11 8.08
C LEU A 68 4.29 -10.72 8.67
N SER A 69 4.41 -11.48 9.77
CA SER A 69 3.26 -12.04 10.49
C SER A 69 2.31 -10.99 11.05
N MET A 70 2.75 -9.73 11.17
CA MET A 70 1.90 -8.57 11.43
C MET A 70 0.70 -8.49 10.47
N TYR A 71 0.86 -8.98 9.24
CA TYR A 71 -0.14 -8.86 8.18
C TYR A 71 -0.93 -10.16 7.90
N ASP A 72 -0.66 -11.26 8.59
CA ASP A 72 -1.29 -12.56 8.29
C ASP A 72 -2.82 -12.51 8.36
N GLY A 73 -3.37 -11.76 9.32
CA GLY A 73 -4.82 -11.54 9.46
C GLY A 73 -5.44 -10.58 8.45
N LEU A 74 -4.65 -10.01 7.53
CA LEU A 74 -5.12 -9.16 6.43
C LEU A 74 -4.99 -9.86 5.08
N LYS A 75 -3.96 -10.68 4.87
CA LYS A 75 -3.60 -11.29 3.57
C LYS A 75 -4.79 -11.89 2.82
N SER A 76 -5.68 -12.60 3.51
CA SER A 76 -6.80 -13.32 2.89
C SER A 76 -7.87 -12.41 2.25
N GLY A 77 -7.87 -11.12 2.57
CA GLY A 77 -8.80 -10.16 1.98
C GLY A 77 -8.30 -9.47 0.72
N PHE A 78 -7.08 -9.78 0.25
CA PHE A 78 -6.45 -9.07 -0.86
C PHE A 78 -5.94 -10.02 -1.95
N ASP A 79 -6.11 -9.61 -3.21
CA ASP A 79 -5.67 -10.38 -4.39
C ASP A 79 -4.17 -10.25 -4.65
N HIS A 80 -3.57 -9.14 -4.20
CA HIS A 80 -2.15 -8.85 -4.38
C HIS A 80 -1.48 -8.43 -3.08
N LEU A 81 -0.32 -9.02 -2.83
CA LEU A 81 0.51 -8.72 -1.65
C LEU A 81 1.83 -8.13 -2.11
N PHE A 82 2.11 -6.89 -1.71
CA PHE A 82 3.35 -6.20 -2.03
C PHE A 82 4.11 -5.75 -0.80
N LEU A 83 5.43 -5.92 -0.84
CA LEU A 83 6.35 -5.23 0.04
C LEU A 83 7.01 -4.10 -0.72
N GLN A 84 6.97 -2.90 -0.14
CA GLN A 84 7.60 -1.71 -0.66
C GLN A 84 8.75 -1.29 0.26
N PRO A 85 9.98 -1.08 -0.25
CA PRO A 85 11.05 -0.53 0.57
C PRO A 85 10.67 0.88 1.04
N CYS A 86 10.96 1.20 2.30
CA CYS A 86 10.85 2.58 2.76
C CYS A 86 11.85 3.45 1.99
N TYR A 87 11.40 4.63 1.55
CA TYR A 87 12.26 5.63 0.95
C TYR A 87 12.12 6.93 1.73
N ASP A 88 13.19 7.37 2.38
CA ASP A 88 13.26 8.65 3.08
C ASP A 88 13.92 9.69 2.15
N GLU A 89 13.25 10.82 1.95
CA GLU A 89 13.74 11.90 1.10
C GLU A 89 14.90 12.69 1.73
N ASN A 90 15.08 12.55 3.04
CA ASN A 90 16.22 13.15 3.76
C ASN A 90 17.46 12.24 3.73
N ASP A 91 17.33 11.00 3.28
CA ASP A 91 18.43 10.04 3.18
C ASP A 91 19.11 10.07 1.81
N THR A 92 20.36 9.57 1.78
CA THR A 92 21.10 9.41 0.54
C THR A 92 20.53 8.29 -0.34
N VAL A 93 20.82 8.34 -1.65
CA VAL A 93 20.49 7.26 -2.59
C VAL A 93 21.10 5.93 -2.14
N GLU A 94 22.32 5.93 -1.59
CA GLU A 94 22.97 4.73 -1.07
C GLU A 94 22.16 4.12 0.09
N GLN A 95 21.73 4.95 1.04
CA GLN A 95 20.97 4.50 2.20
C GLN A 95 19.60 3.93 1.79
N ASN A 96 18.89 4.62 0.89
CA ASN A 96 17.65 4.10 0.31
C ASN A 96 17.88 2.80 -0.49
N GLY A 97 19.03 2.66 -1.17
CA GLY A 97 19.45 1.43 -1.85
C GLY A 97 19.67 0.24 -0.91
N ARG A 98 20.14 0.47 0.32
CA ARG A 98 20.26 -0.57 1.35
C ARG A 98 18.88 -1.07 1.80
N THR A 99 17.93 -0.16 2.02
CA THR A 99 16.55 -0.53 2.35
C THR A 99 15.91 -1.34 1.22
N PHE A 100 16.12 -0.94 -0.04
CA PHE A 100 15.72 -1.72 -1.21
C PHE A 100 16.29 -3.15 -1.16
N ALA A 101 17.60 -3.31 -0.97
CA ALA A 101 18.25 -4.62 -0.96
C ALA A 101 17.74 -5.53 0.17
N LEU A 102 17.45 -4.95 1.34
CA LEU A 102 16.85 -5.67 2.47
C LEU A 102 15.43 -6.15 2.15
N THR A 103 14.58 -5.27 1.62
CA THR A 103 13.20 -5.63 1.23
C THR A 103 13.20 -6.69 0.14
N GLU A 104 14.06 -6.55 -0.87
CA GLU A 104 14.22 -7.52 -1.96
C GLU A 104 14.58 -8.91 -1.43
N ALA A 105 15.55 -8.99 -0.50
CA ALA A 105 15.95 -10.25 0.09
C ALA A 105 14.83 -10.89 0.92
N VAL A 106 13.99 -10.08 1.57
CA VAL A 106 12.80 -10.55 2.31
C VAL A 106 11.76 -11.12 1.35
N VAL A 107 11.42 -10.40 0.28
CA VAL A 107 10.49 -10.86 -0.76
C VAL A 107 10.96 -12.18 -1.36
N LYS A 108 12.25 -12.33 -1.68
CA LYS A 108 12.82 -13.59 -2.18
C LYS A 108 12.61 -14.79 -1.26
N ARG A 109 12.50 -14.56 0.06
CA ARG A 109 12.25 -15.62 1.06
C ARG A 109 10.76 -15.87 1.32
N HIS A 110 9.87 -15.00 0.83
CA HIS A 110 8.43 -15.04 1.11
C HIS A 110 7.65 -14.88 -0.21
N PRO A 111 7.51 -15.96 -1.00
CA PRO A 111 7.06 -15.89 -2.40
C PRO A 111 5.61 -15.41 -2.59
N ASP A 112 4.80 -15.41 -1.52
CA ASP A 112 3.47 -14.79 -1.53
C ASP A 112 3.52 -13.28 -1.82
N TRP A 113 4.63 -12.63 -1.43
CA TRP A 113 4.83 -11.20 -1.57
C TRP A 113 5.57 -10.88 -2.86
N ARG A 114 5.23 -9.72 -3.44
CA ARG A 114 5.91 -9.15 -4.61
C ARG A 114 6.58 -7.84 -4.23
N LEU A 115 7.66 -7.49 -4.91
CA LEU A 115 8.34 -6.23 -4.66
C LEU A 115 7.60 -5.09 -5.38
N SER A 116 7.17 -4.06 -4.65
CA SER A 116 6.62 -2.81 -5.20
C SER A 116 7.67 -1.71 -5.10
N LEU A 117 7.99 -1.06 -6.22
CA LEU A 117 9.00 0.00 -6.26
C LEU A 117 8.36 1.37 -6.47
N GLN A 118 8.86 2.35 -5.74
CA GLN A 118 8.56 3.76 -5.97
C GLN A 118 9.36 4.27 -7.18
N THR A 119 9.09 3.72 -8.36
CA THR A 119 9.87 3.94 -9.59
C THR A 119 10.02 5.43 -9.93
N HIS A 120 9.00 6.24 -9.67
CA HIS A 120 9.01 7.69 -9.86
C HIS A 120 10.18 8.38 -9.12
N LYS A 121 10.50 7.96 -7.89
CA LYS A 121 11.65 8.49 -7.12
C LYS A 121 12.99 8.19 -7.78
N TRP A 122 13.13 6.98 -8.33
CA TRP A 122 14.35 6.56 -9.03
C TRP A 122 14.49 7.18 -10.42
N MET A 123 13.36 7.50 -11.07
CA MET A 123 13.32 8.14 -12.38
C MET A 123 13.40 9.68 -12.31
N GLY A 124 13.29 10.27 -11.11
CA GLY A 124 13.24 11.72 -10.95
C GLY A 124 11.96 12.35 -11.51
N ILE A 125 10.84 11.61 -11.47
CA ILE A 125 9.52 12.09 -11.92
C ILE A 125 8.68 12.38 -10.68
N LEU A 126 8.11 13.58 -10.62
CA LEU A 126 7.13 14.02 -9.62
C LEU A 126 5.71 13.80 -10.12
#